data_AF-A0A1I4FFZ2-F1
#
_entry.id   AF-A0A1I4FFZ2-F1
#
_cell.length_a   1.000
_cell.length_b   1.000
_cell.length_c   1.000
_cell.angle_alpha   90.00
_cell.angle_beta   90.00
_cell.angle_gamma   90.00
#
_symmetry.space_group_name_H-M   'P 1'
#
loop_
_entity.id
_entity.type
_entity.pdbx_description
1 polymer ?
#
loop_
_entity_poly.entity_id
_entity_poly.type
_entity_poly.pdbx_seq_one_letter_code
_entity_poly.pdbx_strand_id
1 'polypeptide(L)'
;MRSSWIRKGKLLSVPKTHRWWDSHIQVPVVLPVSDTLWRVYVAARDVNNRGSTIMAELDPSRDFEVLSISQGHMLLPGPPGSFDSQSVGITSAQSDGDHVVFAGGGMRLLNDRPYEISTSIVESHDGGATLQKVGTTPIVTGGKDNPFGAGMAQLIRTDGRWHLWFTSFRSWFRKDGIDAEPRTDIRHAVSDDLRTWTQDEIPAIALAGEHEGALTRASVLPCPEGYEMWYCSRGRFDPVDDTLRRYKIGYATSVDGTHWTRRDSEHAFLNPPQSGDWDHEMQCYATVVSFQGKTYMIYCGNTYGLTTIGYAIRANDGA
;
A
#
# COMPACT_ATOMS: atom_id res chain seq x y z
N MET A 1 9.94 20.60 2.86
CA MET A 1 8.47 20.61 2.75
C MET A 1 7.96 19.78 3.92
N ARG A 2 7.05 20.30 4.75
CA ARG A 2 6.57 19.57 5.95
C ARG A 2 5.30 18.78 5.62
N SER A 3 5.25 17.52 6.04
CA SER A 3 4.09 16.64 5.90
C SER A 3 3.21 16.73 7.15
N SER A 4 2.32 17.73 7.21
CA SER A 4 1.41 17.96 8.33
C SER A 4 -0.03 17.53 8.03
N TRP A 5 -0.61 16.68 8.88
CA TRP A 5 -1.91 16.06 8.67
C TRP A 5 -2.86 16.26 9.85
N ILE A 6 -4.15 16.44 9.58
CA ILE A 6 -5.21 16.45 10.59
C ILE A 6 -6.03 15.16 10.43
N ARG A 7 -5.91 14.24 11.40
CA ARG A 7 -6.73 13.02 11.47
C ARG A 7 -8.20 13.41 11.59
N LYS A 8 -9.06 12.77 10.79
CA LYS A 8 -10.51 13.00 10.80
C LYS A 8 -11.27 11.87 11.50
N GLY A 9 -10.82 10.63 11.34
CA GLY A 9 -11.40 9.50 12.06
C GLY A 9 -11.37 8.22 11.25
N LYS A 10 -12.25 7.28 11.63
CA LYS A 10 -12.44 5.99 10.98
C LYS A 10 -13.20 6.20 9.66
N LEU A 11 -12.73 5.55 8.60
CA LEU A 11 -13.33 5.60 7.27
C LEU A 11 -14.15 4.32 7.01
N LEU A 12 -13.54 3.16 7.27
CA LEU A 12 -14.17 1.86 7.11
C LEU A 12 -13.67 0.91 8.20
N SER A 13 -14.56 0.05 8.68
CA SER A 13 -14.25 -1.00 9.64
C SER A 13 -14.69 -2.36 9.12
N VAL A 14 -14.06 -3.42 9.63
CA VAL A 14 -14.45 -4.80 9.31
C VAL A 14 -15.95 -4.99 9.66
N PRO A 15 -16.81 -5.36 8.70
CA PRO A 15 -18.23 -5.51 8.94
C PRO A 15 -18.50 -6.74 9.79
N LYS A 16 -19.41 -6.64 10.75
CA LYS A 16 -19.77 -7.78 11.63
C LYS A 16 -20.44 -8.95 10.90
N THR A 17 -21.05 -8.69 9.75
CA THR A 17 -21.95 -9.64 9.05
C THR A 17 -21.55 -9.87 7.60
N HIS A 18 -20.30 -9.60 7.23
CA HIS A 18 -19.85 -9.87 5.87
C HIS A 18 -19.72 -11.38 5.63
N ARG A 19 -20.08 -11.86 4.43
CA ARG A 19 -20.21 -13.31 4.16
C ARG A 19 -18.93 -14.11 4.38
N TRP A 20 -17.77 -13.51 4.11
CA TRP A 20 -16.47 -14.19 4.13
C TRP A 20 -15.34 -13.36 4.73
N TRP A 21 -15.56 -12.06 4.91
CA TRP A 21 -14.53 -11.16 5.43
C TRP A 21 -14.58 -11.23 6.95
N ASP A 22 -13.59 -11.90 7.52
CA ASP A 22 -13.51 -12.22 8.94
C ASP A 22 -12.68 -11.18 9.71
N SER A 23 -11.54 -10.78 9.14
CA SER A 23 -10.63 -9.85 9.80
C SER A 23 -9.84 -9.00 8.82
N HIS A 24 -9.18 -7.98 9.37
CA HIS A 24 -8.26 -7.08 8.70
C HIS A 24 -8.86 -6.27 7.54
N ILE A 25 -8.43 -5.02 7.45
CA ILE A 25 -8.72 -4.08 6.39
C ILE A 25 -7.41 -3.42 6.01
N GLN A 26 -6.75 -3.98 5.00
CA GLN A 26 -5.35 -3.71 4.70
C GLN A 26 -5.17 -3.05 3.34
N VAL A 27 -4.05 -2.35 3.19
CA VAL A 27 -3.59 -1.81 1.90
C VAL A 27 -4.71 -1.06 1.17
N PRO A 28 -5.27 0.01 1.78
CA PRO A 28 -6.29 0.81 1.11
C PRO A 28 -5.73 1.34 -0.21
N VAL A 29 -6.45 1.17 -1.30
CA VAL A 29 -6.19 1.80 -2.60
C VAL A 29 -7.38 2.70 -2.87
N VAL A 30 -7.12 3.97 -3.18
CA VAL A 30 -8.17 4.98 -3.31
C VAL A 30 -8.21 5.47 -4.74
N LEU A 31 -9.39 5.41 -5.34
CA LEU A 31 -9.69 5.95 -6.65
C LEU A 31 -10.83 6.98 -6.52
N PRO A 32 -10.51 8.28 -6.50
CA PRO A 32 -11.52 9.32 -6.60
C PRO A 32 -12.18 9.29 -7.99
N VAL A 33 -13.50 9.03 -8.05
CA VAL A 33 -14.26 8.98 -9.32
C VAL A 33 -14.98 10.31 -9.56
N SER A 34 -15.63 10.85 -8.53
CA SER A 34 -16.29 12.16 -8.55
C SER A 34 -16.30 12.79 -7.14
N ASP A 35 -16.94 13.95 -7.03
CA ASP A 35 -17.24 14.62 -5.75
C ASP A 35 -18.25 13.89 -4.86
N THR A 36 -18.86 12.83 -5.38
CA THR A 36 -19.95 12.06 -4.76
C THR A 36 -19.68 10.55 -4.79
N LEU A 37 -18.58 10.12 -5.40
CA LEU A 37 -18.21 8.70 -5.50
C LEU A 37 -16.71 8.51 -5.46
N TRP A 38 -16.23 7.86 -4.41
CA TRP A 38 -14.88 7.34 -4.30
C TRP A 38 -14.92 5.82 -4.18
N ARG A 39 -14.02 5.15 -4.89
CA ARG A 39 -13.82 3.70 -4.76
C ARG A 39 -12.61 3.46 -3.87
N VAL A 40 -12.83 2.77 -2.77
CA VAL A 40 -11.78 2.36 -1.84
C VAL A 40 -11.68 0.85 -1.86
N TYR A 41 -10.56 0.35 -2.38
CA TYR A 41 -10.25 -1.07 -2.39
C TYR A 41 -9.39 -1.43 -1.19
N VAL A 42 -9.64 -2.59 -0.59
CA VAL A 42 -8.85 -3.06 0.55
C VAL A 42 -8.63 -4.56 0.44
N ALA A 43 -7.52 -5.03 0.99
CA ALA A 43 -7.29 -6.44 1.26
C ALA A 43 -8.02 -6.83 2.55
N ALA A 44 -9.08 -7.62 2.39
CA ALA A 44 -9.82 -8.27 3.46
C ALA A 44 -9.29 -9.69 3.67
N ARG A 45 -9.29 -10.20 4.90
CA ARG A 45 -8.88 -11.58 5.20
C ARG A 45 -10.06 -12.46 5.56
N ASP A 46 -10.02 -13.69 5.05
CA ASP A 46 -10.95 -14.75 5.43
C ASP A 46 -10.53 -15.42 6.76
N VAL A 47 -11.34 -16.37 7.22
CA VAL A 47 -11.10 -17.18 8.43
C VAL A 47 -9.81 -18.03 8.38
N ASN A 48 -9.26 -18.24 7.18
CA ASN A 48 -8.00 -18.95 6.96
C ASN A 48 -6.82 -17.98 6.80
N ASN A 49 -7.01 -16.71 7.13
CA ASN A 49 -6.02 -15.64 7.02
C ASN A 49 -5.53 -15.40 5.58
N ARG A 50 -6.36 -15.70 4.57
CA ARG A 50 -6.06 -15.42 3.16
C ARG A 50 -6.62 -14.06 2.76
N GLY A 51 -5.75 -13.23 2.20
CA GLY A 51 -6.11 -11.89 1.71
C GLY A 51 -6.81 -11.93 0.35
N SER A 52 -7.80 -11.07 0.15
CA SER A 52 -8.43 -10.83 -1.15
C SER A 52 -8.96 -9.41 -1.25
N THR A 53 -8.95 -8.84 -2.45
CA THR A 53 -9.47 -7.49 -2.68
C THR A 53 -11.00 -7.46 -2.61
N ILE A 54 -11.50 -6.49 -1.85
CA ILE A 54 -12.88 -6.00 -1.88
C ILE A 54 -12.89 -4.52 -2.23
N MET A 55 -14.07 -4.00 -2.56
CA MET A 55 -14.30 -2.59 -2.83
C MET A 55 -15.41 -2.04 -1.93
N ALA A 56 -15.22 -0.84 -1.41
CA ALA A 56 -16.27 -0.02 -0.84
C ALA A 56 -16.43 1.25 -1.70
N GLU A 57 -17.68 1.62 -1.97
CA GLU A 57 -18.02 2.89 -2.60
C GLU A 57 -18.45 3.87 -1.51
N LEU A 58 -17.81 5.04 -1.48
CA LEU A 58 -18.00 6.06 -0.45
C LEU A 58 -18.41 7.39 -1.10
N ASP A 59 -19.29 8.15 -0.46
CA ASP A 59 -19.65 9.51 -0.88
C ASP A 59 -18.88 10.56 -0.04
N PRO A 60 -17.80 11.18 -0.57
CA PRO A 60 -17.02 12.16 0.18
C PRO A 60 -17.79 13.46 0.45
N SER A 61 -18.86 13.77 -0.28
CA SER A 61 -19.72 14.94 -0.02
C SER A 61 -20.61 14.75 1.22
N ARG A 62 -20.81 13.49 1.63
CA ARG A 62 -21.59 13.07 2.80
C ARG A 62 -20.71 12.47 3.88
N ASP A 63 -19.55 13.09 4.12
CA ASP A 63 -18.54 12.65 5.10
C ASP A 63 -18.13 11.18 4.92
N PHE A 64 -17.90 10.78 3.66
CA PHE A 64 -17.53 9.42 3.27
C PHE A 64 -18.55 8.35 3.67
N GLU A 65 -19.84 8.66 3.58
CA GLU A 65 -20.92 7.68 3.75
C GLU A 65 -20.68 6.45 2.88
N VAL A 66 -20.77 5.26 3.47
CA VAL A 66 -20.62 3.99 2.76
C VAL A 66 -21.88 3.72 1.93
N LEU A 67 -21.76 3.84 0.61
CA LEU A 67 -22.83 3.59 -0.34
C LEU A 67 -23.00 2.09 -0.59
N SER A 68 -21.89 1.38 -0.76
CA SER A 68 -21.88 -0.06 -1.05
C SER A 68 -20.58 -0.71 -0.60
N ILE A 69 -20.63 -2.03 -0.36
CA ILE A 69 -19.46 -2.89 -0.19
C ILE A 69 -19.67 -4.13 -1.07
N SER A 70 -18.66 -4.48 -1.86
CA SER A 70 -18.67 -5.65 -2.74
C SER A 70 -18.94 -6.93 -1.94
N GLN A 71 -19.94 -7.72 -2.34
CA GLN A 71 -20.33 -8.95 -1.65
C GLN A 71 -19.38 -10.14 -1.88
N GLY A 72 -18.46 -10.02 -2.84
CA GLY A 72 -17.52 -11.05 -3.24
C GLY A 72 -16.12 -10.49 -3.45
N HIS A 73 -15.18 -11.38 -3.79
CA HIS A 73 -13.83 -11.00 -4.16
C HIS A 73 -13.83 -10.25 -5.50
N MET A 74 -13.07 -9.16 -5.59
CA MET A 74 -12.85 -8.44 -6.85
C MET A 74 -11.83 -9.16 -7.74
N LEU A 75 -10.96 -9.97 -7.14
CA LEU A 75 -9.94 -10.78 -7.82
C LEU A 75 -9.83 -12.14 -7.13
N LEU A 76 -9.58 -13.18 -7.93
CA LEU A 76 -9.37 -14.54 -7.44
C LEU A 76 -7.91 -14.98 -7.61
N PRO A 77 -7.35 -15.73 -6.64
CA PRO A 77 -6.04 -16.36 -6.76
C PRO A 77 -5.89 -17.17 -8.04
N GLY A 78 -4.66 -17.26 -8.55
CA GLY A 78 -4.34 -18.13 -9.68
C GLY A 78 -4.31 -19.62 -9.29
N PRO A 79 -4.16 -20.51 -10.28
CA PRO A 79 -4.04 -21.95 -10.03
C PRO A 79 -2.78 -22.29 -9.22
N PRO A 80 -2.71 -23.49 -8.60
CA PRO A 80 -1.51 -23.95 -7.91
C PRO A 80 -0.24 -23.79 -8.75
N GLY A 81 0.81 -23.24 -8.14
CA GLY A 81 2.09 -22.96 -8.80
C GLY A 81 2.20 -21.55 -9.40
N SER A 82 1.11 -20.79 -9.53
CA SER A 82 1.18 -19.38 -9.92
C SER A 82 1.77 -18.50 -8.81
N PHE A 83 2.29 -17.32 -9.20
CA PHE A 83 2.85 -16.35 -8.26
C PHE A 83 1.82 -15.78 -7.28
N ASP A 84 0.54 -15.85 -7.64
CA ASP A 84 -0.63 -15.37 -6.90
C ASP A 84 -1.52 -16.52 -6.39
N SER A 85 -0.95 -17.72 -6.22
CA SER A 85 -1.70 -18.94 -5.91
C SER A 85 -2.32 -18.99 -4.50
N GLN A 86 -1.88 -18.12 -3.58
CA GLN A 86 -2.42 -18.05 -2.21
C GLN A 86 -3.29 -16.83 -1.98
N SER A 87 -2.87 -15.69 -2.51
CA SER A 87 -3.66 -14.46 -2.46
C SER A 87 -3.31 -13.55 -3.62
N VAL A 88 -4.30 -12.78 -4.04
CA VAL A 88 -4.14 -11.70 -5.01
C VAL A 88 -4.86 -10.46 -4.49
N GLY A 89 -4.29 -9.30 -4.76
CA GLY A 89 -4.97 -8.04 -4.55
C GLY A 89 -4.36 -6.92 -5.39
N ILE A 90 -4.74 -5.68 -5.10
CA ILE A 90 -4.20 -4.48 -5.73
C ILE A 90 -3.54 -3.57 -4.69
N THR A 91 -2.58 -2.77 -5.14
CA THR A 91 -1.71 -1.96 -4.27
C THR A 91 -1.63 -0.49 -4.69
N SER A 92 -2.07 -0.16 -5.92
CA SER A 92 -2.24 1.20 -6.41
C SER A 92 -3.20 1.23 -7.59
N ALA A 93 -3.72 2.40 -7.93
CA ALA A 93 -4.61 2.64 -9.06
C ALA A 93 -4.18 3.91 -9.78
N GLN A 94 -4.18 3.87 -11.12
CA GLN A 94 -3.95 5.00 -12.00
C GLN A 94 -5.08 5.04 -13.02
N SER A 95 -5.90 6.10 -13.00
CA SER A 95 -7.00 6.27 -13.94
C SER A 95 -6.61 7.10 -15.16
N ASP A 96 -7.27 6.77 -16.27
CA ASP A 96 -7.37 7.52 -17.51
C ASP A 96 -8.82 7.39 -18.01
N GLY A 97 -9.71 8.19 -17.42
CA GLY A 97 -11.16 8.05 -17.60
C GLY A 97 -11.68 6.70 -17.09
N ASP A 98 -12.41 5.98 -17.94
CA ASP A 98 -12.97 4.67 -17.62
C ASP A 98 -11.92 3.54 -17.64
N HIS A 99 -10.75 3.79 -18.23
CA HIS A 99 -9.65 2.85 -18.19
C HIS A 99 -8.81 3.08 -16.92
N VAL A 100 -8.71 2.07 -16.06
CA VAL A 100 -7.93 2.13 -14.82
C VAL A 100 -6.93 1.01 -14.80
N VAL A 101 -5.66 1.36 -14.59
CA VAL A 101 -4.56 0.41 -14.44
C VAL A 101 -4.17 0.33 -12.97
N PHE A 102 -4.07 -0.88 -12.46
CA PHE A 102 -3.70 -1.17 -11.08
C PHE A 102 -2.40 -1.97 -11.03
N ALA A 103 -1.56 -1.70 -10.03
CA ALA A 103 -0.53 -2.66 -9.64
C ALA A 103 -1.18 -3.77 -8.80
N GLY A 104 -1.18 -5.00 -9.33
CA GLY A 104 -1.64 -6.20 -8.63
C GLY A 104 -0.53 -6.84 -7.80
N GLY A 105 -0.80 -7.26 -6.57
CA GLY A 105 0.10 -8.04 -5.73
C GLY A 105 -0.33 -9.49 -5.64
N GLY A 106 0.54 -10.43 -5.99
CA GLY A 106 0.33 -11.87 -5.84
C GLY A 106 1.26 -12.47 -4.80
N MET A 107 0.74 -13.40 -3.98
CA MET A 107 1.53 -14.14 -3.00
C MET A 107 1.47 -15.65 -3.25
N ARG A 108 2.62 -16.31 -3.09
CA ARG A 108 2.75 -17.76 -2.98
C ARG A 108 3.52 -18.15 -1.73
N LEU A 109 3.16 -19.29 -1.14
CA LEU A 109 3.92 -19.88 -0.03
C LEU A 109 5.12 -20.67 -0.56
N LEU A 110 6.17 -20.75 0.24
CA LEU A 110 7.39 -21.49 -0.06
C LEU A 110 7.76 -22.38 1.14
N ASN A 111 8.60 -23.39 0.91
CA ASN A 111 9.01 -24.32 1.97
C ASN A 111 10.21 -23.79 2.78
N ASP A 112 11.08 -23.02 2.15
CA ASP A 112 12.34 -22.52 2.71
C ASP A 112 12.24 -21.07 3.24
N ARG A 113 11.12 -20.39 2.99
CA ARG A 113 10.75 -19.06 3.52
C ARG A 113 9.23 -18.92 3.57
N PRO A 114 8.67 -18.02 4.40
CA PRO A 114 7.22 -17.96 4.59
C PRO A 114 6.45 -17.78 3.28
N TYR A 115 6.86 -16.82 2.46
CA TYR A 115 6.19 -16.52 1.21
C TYR A 115 7.11 -15.76 0.25
N GLU A 116 6.65 -15.62 -0.99
CA GLU A 116 7.15 -14.66 -1.96
C GLU A 116 5.98 -13.81 -2.48
N ILE A 117 6.24 -12.52 -2.63
CA ILE A 117 5.31 -11.57 -3.27
C ILE A 117 5.87 -11.17 -4.62
N SER A 118 4.97 -11.04 -5.60
CA SER A 118 5.26 -10.48 -6.93
C SER A 118 4.26 -9.40 -7.31
N THR A 119 4.66 -8.45 -8.14
CA THR A 119 3.81 -7.40 -8.71
C THR A 119 3.37 -7.79 -10.13
N SER A 120 2.12 -7.55 -10.47
CA SER A 120 1.48 -7.78 -11.76
C SER A 120 0.65 -6.56 -12.16
N ILE A 121 0.03 -6.58 -13.34
CA ILE A 121 -0.91 -5.55 -13.78
C ILE A 121 -2.33 -6.10 -13.77
N VAL A 122 -3.26 -5.27 -13.29
CA VAL A 122 -4.70 -5.49 -13.33
C VAL A 122 -5.31 -4.29 -14.02
N GLU A 123 -6.29 -4.51 -14.90
CA GLU A 123 -6.98 -3.48 -15.66
C GLU A 123 -8.47 -3.46 -15.35
N SER A 124 -9.08 -2.32 -15.60
CA SER A 124 -10.52 -2.09 -15.58
C SER A 124 -10.89 -1.16 -16.72
N HIS A 125 -12.02 -1.41 -17.38
CA HIS A 125 -12.54 -0.57 -18.47
C HIS A 125 -13.91 0.04 -18.12
N ASP A 126 -14.31 0.03 -16.85
CA ASP A 126 -15.57 0.56 -16.32
C ASP A 126 -15.34 1.50 -15.11
N GLY A 127 -14.22 2.22 -15.15
CA GLY A 127 -13.80 3.17 -14.12
C GLY A 127 -13.35 2.51 -12.82
N GLY A 128 -13.03 1.21 -12.82
CA GLY A 128 -12.63 0.45 -11.63
C GLY A 128 -13.76 -0.34 -10.98
N ALA A 129 -14.94 -0.46 -11.59
CA ALA A 129 -16.04 -1.25 -11.02
C ALA A 129 -15.78 -2.76 -11.12
N THR A 130 -15.04 -3.21 -12.14
CA THR A 130 -14.55 -4.59 -12.30
C THR A 130 -13.04 -4.62 -12.45
N LEU A 131 -12.40 -5.73 -12.06
CA LEU A 131 -10.94 -5.91 -12.12
C LEU A 131 -10.59 -7.17 -12.94
N GLN A 132 -9.65 -7.04 -13.88
CA GLN A 132 -9.18 -8.12 -14.73
C GLN A 132 -7.65 -8.22 -14.70
N LYS A 133 -7.11 -9.41 -14.42
CA LYS A 133 -5.65 -9.66 -14.46
C LYS A 133 -5.14 -9.61 -15.91
N VAL A 134 -4.04 -8.88 -16.13
CA VAL A 134 -3.36 -8.82 -17.43
C VAL A 134 -2.34 -9.96 -17.50
N GLY A 135 -2.84 -11.17 -17.76
CA GLY A 135 -2.02 -12.38 -17.91
C GLY A 135 -1.69 -13.10 -16.60
N THR A 136 -0.70 -13.99 -16.68
CA THR A 136 -0.32 -14.92 -15.58
C THR A 136 1.12 -14.73 -15.10
N THR A 137 1.82 -13.74 -15.63
CA THR A 137 3.22 -13.44 -15.31
C THR A 137 3.32 -12.13 -14.53
N PRO A 138 4.12 -12.09 -13.46
CA PRO A 138 4.39 -10.83 -12.76
C PRO A 138 5.27 -9.91 -13.63
N ILE A 139 5.12 -8.61 -13.45
CA ILE A 139 5.97 -7.57 -14.05
C ILE A 139 7.25 -7.33 -13.24
N VAL A 140 7.21 -7.56 -11.92
CA VAL A 140 8.38 -7.52 -11.03
C VAL A 140 8.24 -8.64 -10.00
N THR A 141 9.29 -9.43 -9.78
CA THR A 141 9.26 -10.62 -8.91
C THR A 141 10.64 -10.91 -8.31
N GLY A 142 10.77 -12.06 -7.65
CA GLY A 142 12.03 -12.58 -7.13
C GLY A 142 13.08 -12.77 -8.21
N GLY A 143 14.30 -12.29 -7.98
CA GLY A 143 15.40 -12.38 -8.94
C GLY A 143 16.68 -11.75 -8.42
N LYS A 144 17.67 -11.57 -9.30
CA LYS A 144 18.97 -10.98 -8.96
C LYS A 144 18.82 -9.64 -8.22
N ASP A 145 17.94 -8.78 -8.72
CA ASP A 145 17.76 -7.43 -8.18
C ASP A 145 16.81 -7.39 -6.98
N ASN A 146 15.97 -8.42 -6.81
CA ASN A 146 14.98 -8.58 -5.74
C ASN A 146 15.03 -10.00 -5.16
N PRO A 147 16.03 -10.35 -4.32
CA PRO A 147 16.37 -11.74 -4.03
C PRO A 147 15.24 -12.60 -3.44
N PHE A 148 14.30 -12.00 -2.72
CA PHE A 148 13.23 -12.72 -2.02
C PHE A 148 11.81 -12.31 -2.44
N GLY A 149 11.67 -11.54 -3.53
CA GLY A 149 10.38 -11.06 -4.03
C GLY A 149 10.27 -9.54 -4.07
N ALA A 150 9.22 -9.06 -4.73
CA ALA A 150 8.94 -7.65 -4.95
C ALA A 150 7.43 -7.41 -5.00
N GLY A 151 6.92 -6.42 -4.26
CA GLY A 151 5.48 -6.21 -4.12
C GLY A 151 5.10 -4.86 -3.54
N MET A 152 3.85 -4.72 -3.08
CA MET A 152 3.34 -3.52 -2.39
C MET A 152 3.64 -2.23 -3.18
N ALA A 153 3.29 -2.23 -4.46
CA ALA A 153 3.79 -1.27 -5.43
C ALA A 153 2.85 -0.09 -5.66
N GLN A 154 3.44 1.09 -5.82
CA GLN A 154 2.79 2.30 -6.29
C GLN A 154 3.12 2.50 -7.77
N LEU A 155 2.09 2.44 -8.62
CA LEU A 155 2.16 2.74 -10.04
C LEU A 155 1.68 4.18 -10.25
N ILE A 156 2.46 4.97 -11.00
CA ILE A 156 2.07 6.31 -11.46
C ILE A 156 2.47 6.45 -12.91
N ARG A 157 1.64 7.13 -13.70
CA ARG A 157 2.03 7.59 -15.04
C ARG A 157 2.29 9.09 -15.00
N THR A 158 3.50 9.50 -15.34
CA THR A 158 3.91 10.91 -15.42
C THR A 158 4.89 11.09 -16.56
N ASP A 159 4.89 12.26 -17.20
CA ASP A 159 5.78 12.60 -18.32
C ASP A 159 5.80 11.55 -19.45
N GLY A 160 4.64 10.92 -19.70
CA GLY A 160 4.46 9.90 -20.74
C GLY A 160 4.99 8.50 -20.37
N ARG A 161 5.59 8.33 -19.20
CA ARG A 161 6.24 7.09 -18.74
C ARG A 161 5.56 6.52 -17.49
N TRP A 162 5.68 5.21 -17.31
CA TRP A 162 5.24 4.53 -16.10
C TRP A 162 6.37 4.45 -15.09
N HIS A 163 6.05 4.78 -13.85
CA HIS A 163 6.92 4.68 -12.69
C HIS A 163 6.32 3.71 -11.69
N LEU A 164 7.16 2.85 -11.13
CA LEU A 164 6.78 1.86 -10.13
C LEU A 164 7.72 1.97 -8.93
N TRP A 165 7.20 2.40 -7.79
CA TRP A 165 7.89 2.30 -6.51
C TRP A 165 7.38 1.07 -5.77
N PHE A 166 8.26 0.17 -5.38
CA PHE A 166 7.84 -1.13 -4.84
C PHE A 166 8.75 -1.58 -3.71
N THR A 167 8.22 -2.46 -2.86
CA THR A 167 8.96 -3.08 -1.77
C THR A 167 9.77 -4.25 -2.31
N SER A 168 11.08 -4.25 -2.10
CA SER A 168 11.97 -5.38 -2.41
C SER A 168 12.32 -6.14 -1.14
N PHE A 169 12.13 -7.46 -1.15
CA PHE A 169 12.47 -8.33 -0.05
C PHE A 169 13.95 -8.71 -0.14
N ARG A 170 14.72 -8.29 0.87
CA ARG A 170 16.19 -8.34 0.88
C ARG A 170 16.74 -9.51 1.67
N SER A 171 16.07 -9.91 2.75
CA SER A 171 16.40 -11.12 3.53
C SER A 171 15.25 -11.49 4.46
N TRP A 172 15.37 -12.64 5.13
CA TRP A 172 14.45 -13.10 6.16
C TRP A 172 15.21 -13.33 7.46
N PHE A 173 14.74 -12.74 8.55
CA PHE A 173 15.21 -13.02 9.89
C PHE A 173 14.39 -14.15 10.50
N ARG A 174 15.06 -15.17 11.03
CA ARG A 174 14.43 -16.33 11.69
C ARG A 174 14.98 -16.46 13.10
N LYS A 175 14.10 -16.70 14.06
CA LYS A 175 14.45 -17.03 15.44
C LYS A 175 13.42 -18.03 15.97
N ASP A 176 13.87 -19.00 16.75
CA ASP A 176 12.98 -20.05 17.28
C ASP A 176 11.80 -19.45 18.05
N GLY A 177 10.60 -19.97 17.77
CA GLY A 177 9.35 -19.50 18.35
C GLY A 177 8.84 -18.15 17.81
N ILE A 178 9.48 -17.59 16.78
CA ILE A 178 9.10 -16.31 16.18
C ILE A 178 8.90 -16.48 14.68
N ASP A 179 7.78 -15.97 14.18
CA ASP A 179 7.51 -15.91 12.74
C ASP A 179 8.64 -15.17 12.01
N ALA A 180 9.08 -15.73 10.89
CA ALA A 180 10.19 -15.14 10.15
C ALA A 180 9.81 -13.75 9.63
N GLU A 181 10.68 -12.78 9.85
CA GLU A 181 10.43 -11.39 9.48
C GLU A 181 11.23 -10.98 8.25
N PRO A 182 10.60 -10.33 7.25
CA PRO A 182 11.34 -9.85 6.10
C PRO A 182 12.11 -8.57 6.46
N ARG A 183 13.30 -8.44 5.87
CA ARG A 183 14.02 -7.17 5.75
C ARG A 183 13.78 -6.59 4.37
N THR A 184 13.28 -5.36 4.27
CA THR A 184 12.82 -4.79 2.99
C THR A 184 13.29 -3.36 2.77
N ASP A 185 13.59 -3.02 1.51
CA ASP A 185 13.83 -1.63 1.06
C ASP A 185 12.80 -1.22 0.00
N ILE A 186 12.74 0.07 -0.34
CA ILE A 186 11.88 0.57 -1.41
C ILE A 186 12.75 0.84 -2.65
N ARG A 187 12.35 0.25 -3.76
CA ARG A 187 13.00 0.33 -5.08
C ARG A 187 12.13 1.10 -6.06
N HIS A 188 12.72 1.48 -7.18
CA HIS A 188 12.05 2.15 -8.27
C HIS A 188 12.38 1.45 -9.61
N ALA A 189 11.41 1.42 -10.51
CA ALA A 189 11.58 0.98 -11.88
C ALA A 189 10.70 1.80 -12.83
N VAL A 190 11.10 1.87 -14.09
CA VAL A 190 10.35 2.56 -15.14
C VAL A 190 9.96 1.64 -16.30
N SER A 191 8.88 1.98 -16.99
CA SER A 191 8.42 1.29 -18.18
C SER A 191 7.74 2.25 -19.16
N ASP A 192 7.92 2.00 -20.46
CA ASP A 192 7.20 2.72 -21.52
C ASP A 192 5.91 1.97 -21.95
N ASP A 193 5.76 0.69 -21.60
CA ASP A 193 4.73 -0.21 -22.15
C ASP A 193 3.96 -1.07 -21.12
N LEU A 194 4.20 -0.86 -19.82
CA LEU A 194 3.69 -1.65 -18.67
C LEU A 194 4.17 -3.12 -18.62
N ARG A 195 4.96 -3.57 -19.58
CA ARG A 195 5.38 -4.97 -19.72
C ARG A 195 6.86 -5.13 -19.38
N THR A 196 7.69 -4.26 -19.92
CA THR A 196 9.14 -4.28 -19.76
C THR A 196 9.54 -3.20 -18.77
N TRP A 197 10.23 -3.61 -17.70
CA TRP A 197 10.59 -2.72 -16.60
C TRP A 197 12.11 -2.66 -16.44
N THR A 198 12.64 -1.44 -16.32
CA THR A 198 14.05 -1.18 -16.00
C THR A 198 14.12 -0.68 -14.57
N GLN A 199 14.75 -1.47 -13.69
CA GLN A 199 14.92 -1.13 -12.28
C GLN A 199 16.19 -0.32 -12.06
N ASP A 200 16.11 0.68 -11.18
CA ASP A 200 17.28 1.43 -10.74
C ASP A 200 18.19 0.58 -9.83
N GLU A 201 19.51 0.80 -9.95
CA GLU A 201 20.50 0.09 -9.13
C GLU A 201 20.42 0.49 -7.65
N ILE A 202 20.17 1.78 -7.40
CA ILE A 202 20.11 2.37 -6.07
C ILE A 202 18.66 2.31 -5.56
N PRO A 203 18.41 1.88 -4.31
CA PRO A 203 17.08 1.94 -3.74
C PRO A 203 16.57 3.37 -3.61
N ALA A 204 15.28 3.56 -3.90
CA ALA A 204 14.60 4.83 -3.67
C ALA A 204 14.65 5.20 -2.18
N ILE A 205 14.34 4.26 -1.29
CA ILE A 205 14.54 4.43 0.16
C ILE A 205 15.34 3.23 0.69
N ALA A 206 16.57 3.50 1.09
CA ALA A 206 17.46 2.53 1.71
C ALA A 206 17.16 2.36 3.21
N LEU A 207 17.42 1.15 3.72
CA LEU A 207 17.45 0.86 5.15
C LEU A 207 18.57 1.65 5.83
N ALA A 208 18.23 2.36 6.92
CA ALA A 208 19.16 3.07 7.77
C ALA A 208 19.77 2.09 8.80
N GLY A 209 20.95 1.56 8.47
CA GLY A 209 21.70 0.68 9.37
C GLY A 209 21.00 -0.66 9.65
N GLU A 210 21.37 -1.29 10.75
CA GLU A 210 20.93 -2.67 11.08
C GLU A 210 19.64 -2.76 11.90
N HIS A 211 19.19 -1.64 12.46
CA HIS A 211 18.00 -1.59 13.33
C HIS A 211 16.70 -1.46 12.55
N GLU A 212 16.72 -0.90 11.34
CA GLU A 212 15.55 -0.90 10.47
C GLU A 212 15.27 -2.32 9.94
N GLY A 213 14.01 -2.73 10.11
CA GLY A 213 13.51 -4.01 9.67
C GLY A 213 12.91 -3.91 8.29
N ALA A 214 11.78 -3.21 8.17
CA ALA A 214 11.02 -3.17 6.92
C ALA A 214 10.62 -1.76 6.53
N LEU A 215 10.99 -1.39 5.31
CA LEU A 215 10.46 -0.26 4.57
C LEU A 215 9.52 -0.80 3.49
N THR A 216 8.26 -0.40 3.49
CA THR A 216 7.26 -0.94 2.56
C THR A 216 6.17 0.05 2.18
N ARG A 217 5.36 -0.31 1.17
CA ARG A 217 4.16 0.42 0.72
C ARG A 217 4.43 1.92 0.57
N ALA A 218 5.26 2.25 -0.41
CA ALA A 218 5.41 3.64 -0.86
C ALA A 218 4.06 4.17 -1.34
N SER A 219 3.74 5.41 -1.02
CA SER A 219 2.64 6.19 -1.60
C SER A 219 3.25 7.49 -2.08
N VAL A 220 3.28 7.69 -3.38
CA VAL A 220 3.96 8.82 -4.02
C VAL A 220 2.91 9.80 -4.55
N LEU A 221 3.17 11.09 -4.38
CA LEU A 221 2.34 12.17 -4.91
C LEU A 221 3.25 13.16 -5.66
N PRO A 222 3.04 13.35 -6.98
CA PRO A 222 3.67 14.44 -7.72
C PRO A 222 3.22 15.80 -7.16
N CYS A 223 4.14 16.74 -7.07
CA CYS A 223 3.89 18.10 -6.59
C CYS A 223 4.72 19.11 -7.42
N PRO A 224 4.48 20.43 -7.30
CA PRO A 224 5.21 21.43 -8.09
C PRO A 224 6.74 21.40 -7.91
N GLU A 225 7.22 20.95 -6.75
CA GLU A 225 8.66 20.84 -6.43
C GLU A 225 9.27 19.48 -6.80
N GLY A 226 8.49 18.57 -7.38
CA GLY A 226 8.88 17.20 -7.73
C GLY A 226 7.90 16.18 -7.18
N TYR A 227 8.30 15.44 -6.14
CA TYR A 227 7.55 14.33 -5.57
C TYR A 227 7.66 14.28 -4.04
N GLU A 228 6.56 13.89 -3.41
CA GLU A 228 6.50 13.49 -2.02
C GLU A 228 6.23 11.98 -1.93
N MET A 229 6.82 11.31 -0.94
CA MET A 229 6.58 9.90 -0.65
C MET A 229 6.28 9.71 0.83
N TRP A 230 5.21 8.98 1.11
CA TRP A 230 4.94 8.38 2.42
C TRP A 230 5.17 6.88 2.33
N TYR A 231 5.73 6.29 3.37
CA TYR A 231 6.02 4.86 3.37
C TYR A 231 5.89 4.28 4.77
N CYS A 232 5.73 2.96 4.87
CA CYS A 232 5.74 2.27 6.15
C CYS A 232 7.18 2.02 6.58
N SER A 233 7.52 2.34 7.82
CA SER A 233 8.80 1.99 8.44
C SER A 233 8.58 1.31 9.79
N ARG A 234 9.33 0.24 10.05
CA ARG A 234 9.43 -0.41 11.36
C ARG A 234 10.85 -0.92 11.59
N GLY A 235 11.18 -1.09 12.86
CA GLY A 235 12.36 -1.81 13.31
C GLY A 235 12.23 -3.33 13.16
N ARG A 236 13.29 -4.02 13.55
CA ARG A 236 13.35 -5.49 13.62
C ARG A 236 12.72 -5.98 14.92
N PHE A 237 12.40 -7.27 14.98
CA PHE A 237 12.12 -7.94 16.24
C PHE A 237 13.26 -7.69 17.26
N ASP A 238 12.88 -7.25 18.44
CA ASP A 238 13.73 -7.15 19.62
C ASP A 238 13.02 -7.85 20.80
N PRO A 239 13.69 -8.78 21.52
CA PRO A 239 13.05 -9.52 22.60
C PRO A 239 12.72 -8.66 23.83
N VAL A 240 13.30 -7.46 23.93
CA VAL A 240 13.08 -6.50 25.01
C VAL A 240 12.02 -5.47 24.62
N ASP A 241 11.97 -5.08 23.34
CA ASP A 241 11.05 -4.06 22.83
C ASP A 241 10.31 -4.49 21.55
N ASP A 242 9.15 -5.14 21.72
CA ASP A 242 8.27 -5.51 20.60
C ASP A 242 7.64 -4.29 19.91
N THR A 243 7.67 -3.09 20.53
CA THR A 243 7.10 -1.89 19.92
C THR A 243 7.86 -1.44 18.67
N LEU A 244 9.12 -1.86 18.52
CA LEU A 244 9.92 -1.63 17.31
C LEU A 244 9.30 -2.22 16.06
N ARG A 245 8.47 -3.27 16.19
CA ARG A 245 7.79 -3.91 15.06
C ARG A 245 6.52 -3.20 14.63
N ARG A 246 6.10 -2.17 15.36
CA ARG A 246 4.93 -1.37 15.01
C ARG A 246 5.30 -0.42 13.87
N TYR A 247 4.58 -0.52 12.76
CA TYR A 247 4.76 0.39 11.65
C TYR A 247 4.39 1.84 12.03
N LYS A 248 5.20 2.75 11.52
CA LYS A 248 4.94 4.19 11.46
C LYS A 248 5.00 4.65 10.01
N ILE A 249 4.49 5.85 9.76
CA ILE A 249 4.59 6.50 8.46
C ILE A 249 5.89 7.31 8.41
N GLY A 250 6.80 6.92 7.53
CA GLY A 250 7.97 7.70 7.12
C GLY A 250 7.63 8.65 5.98
N TYR A 251 8.54 9.59 5.70
CA TYR A 251 8.34 10.62 4.69
C TYR A 251 9.64 10.97 3.97
N ALA A 252 9.55 11.21 2.66
CA ALA A 252 10.67 11.61 1.82
C ALA A 252 10.22 12.53 0.69
N THR A 253 11.18 13.27 0.13
CA THR A 253 10.96 14.15 -1.02
C THR A 253 11.99 13.85 -2.10
N SER A 254 11.60 14.04 -3.36
CA SER A 254 12.49 13.93 -4.52
C SER A 254 12.16 15.02 -5.54
N VAL A 255 13.16 15.50 -6.26
CA VAL A 255 12.96 16.43 -7.38
C VAL A 255 12.69 15.72 -8.70
N ASP A 256 13.06 14.43 -8.80
CA ASP A 256 13.06 13.66 -10.05
C ASP A 256 12.30 12.32 -9.96
N GLY A 257 11.85 11.93 -8.76
CA GLY A 257 11.13 10.69 -8.49
C GLY A 257 12.05 9.45 -8.32
N THR A 258 13.35 9.60 -8.54
CA THR A 258 14.36 8.52 -8.51
C THR A 258 15.30 8.64 -7.31
N HIS A 259 15.79 9.85 -7.01
CA HIS A 259 16.68 10.14 -5.89
C HIS A 259 15.89 10.80 -4.76
N TRP A 260 15.83 10.15 -3.60
CA TRP A 260 15.00 10.59 -2.50
C TRP A 260 15.83 11.05 -1.30
N THR A 261 15.36 12.14 -0.68
CA THR A 261 15.86 12.61 0.62
C THR A 261 14.84 12.24 1.69
N ARG A 262 15.23 11.36 2.62
CA ARG A 262 14.42 11.01 3.80
C ARG A 262 14.26 12.24 4.69
N ARG A 263 13.02 12.46 5.15
CA ARG A 263 12.59 13.56 6.01
C ARG A 263 11.60 13.06 7.06
N ASP A 264 11.90 11.91 7.68
CA ASP A 264 10.96 11.22 8.57
C ASP A 264 10.49 12.10 9.74
N SER A 265 11.34 12.98 10.25
CA SER A 265 11.00 13.96 11.30
C SER A 265 10.10 15.11 10.82
N GLU A 266 9.92 15.28 9.51
CA GLU A 266 9.02 16.28 8.92
C GLU A 266 7.59 15.75 8.70
N HIS A 267 7.32 14.49 9.04
CA HIS A 267 5.96 13.93 9.07
C HIS A 267 5.32 14.08 10.46
N ALA A 268 4.10 14.61 10.51
CA ALA A 268 3.34 14.70 11.76
C ALA A 268 1.82 14.71 11.53
N PHE A 269 1.10 14.05 12.45
CA PHE A 269 -0.30 14.36 12.72
C PHE A 269 -0.38 15.52 13.72
N LEU A 270 -1.06 16.62 13.37
CA LEU A 270 -1.23 17.79 14.23
C LEU A 270 -2.12 17.50 15.45
N ASN A 271 -3.00 16.51 15.33
CA ASN A 271 -3.80 15.93 16.40
C ASN A 271 -3.38 14.46 16.60
N PRO A 272 -2.21 14.16 17.19
CA PRO A 272 -1.66 12.80 17.26
C PRO A 272 -2.58 11.82 18.02
N PRO A 273 -2.50 10.51 17.74
CA PRO A 273 -3.34 9.52 18.41
C PRO A 273 -3.04 9.43 19.90
N GLN A 274 -4.10 9.21 20.68
CA GLN A 274 -4.05 9.02 22.13
C GLN A 274 -4.23 7.54 22.49
N SER A 275 -3.81 7.15 23.70
CA SER A 275 -4.02 5.78 24.17
C SER A 275 -5.50 5.39 24.07
N GLY A 276 -5.78 4.25 23.44
CA GLY A 276 -7.14 3.78 23.14
C GLY A 276 -7.66 4.15 21.75
N ASP A 277 -7.00 5.05 21.03
CA ASP A 277 -7.33 5.33 19.64
C ASP A 277 -7.08 4.08 18.76
N TRP A 278 -7.90 3.93 17.72
CA TRP A 278 -7.85 2.82 16.77
C TRP A 278 -6.52 2.73 16.00
N ASP A 279 -5.78 3.83 15.95
CA ASP A 279 -4.49 4.00 15.30
C ASP A 279 -3.39 4.46 16.26
N HIS A 280 -3.53 4.28 17.57
CA HIS A 280 -2.50 4.69 18.53
C HIS A 280 -1.17 3.95 18.41
N GLU A 281 -1.23 2.63 18.26
CA GLU A 281 -0.05 1.78 18.28
C GLU A 281 0.65 1.70 16.92
N MET A 282 -0.12 1.83 15.84
CA MET A 282 0.39 1.64 14.48
C MET A 282 -0.37 2.54 13.49
N GLN A 283 0.38 3.15 12.59
CA GLN A 283 -0.16 3.80 11.39
C GLN A 283 0.60 3.23 10.19
N CYS A 284 -0.11 2.53 9.30
CA CYS A 284 0.53 1.80 8.22
C CYS A 284 -0.30 1.78 6.94
N TYR A 285 0.35 1.33 5.87
CA TYR A 285 -0.19 1.17 4.52
C TYR A 285 -0.91 2.41 4.00
N ALA A 286 -0.32 3.59 4.23
CA ALA A 286 -0.89 4.85 3.78
C ALA A 286 -1.02 4.90 2.25
N THR A 287 -2.11 5.48 1.80
CA THR A 287 -2.36 5.89 0.41
C THR A 287 -2.73 7.35 0.43
N VAL A 288 -2.01 8.13 -0.35
CA VAL A 288 -2.15 9.58 -0.44
C VAL A 288 -2.65 9.95 -1.82
N VAL A 289 -3.74 10.69 -1.88
CA VAL A 289 -4.37 11.17 -3.12
C VAL A 289 -4.75 12.63 -2.99
N SER A 290 -4.63 13.38 -4.09
CA SER A 290 -5.17 14.74 -4.18
C SER A 290 -6.46 14.73 -4.99
N PHE A 291 -7.48 15.42 -4.50
CA PHE A 291 -8.77 15.57 -5.15
C PHE A 291 -9.38 16.93 -4.81
N GLN A 292 -9.80 17.68 -5.84
CA GLN A 292 -10.41 19.02 -5.69
C GLN A 292 -9.62 19.97 -4.77
N GLY A 293 -8.30 20.03 -4.94
CA GLY A 293 -7.43 20.92 -4.18
C GLY A 293 -7.20 20.51 -2.72
N LYS A 294 -7.67 19.33 -2.30
CA LYS A 294 -7.39 18.73 -0.98
C LYS A 294 -6.59 17.45 -1.15
N THR A 295 -5.68 17.20 -0.23
CA THR A 295 -4.90 15.97 -0.17
C THR A 295 -5.33 15.15 1.03
N TYR A 296 -5.61 13.89 0.76
CA TYR A 296 -6.14 12.92 1.71
C TYR A 296 -5.12 11.80 1.89
N MET A 297 -4.96 11.36 3.13
CA MET A 297 -4.20 10.17 3.49
C MET A 297 -5.17 9.16 4.09
N ILE A 298 -5.33 8.01 3.46
CA ILE A 298 -6.10 6.87 3.97
C ILE A 298 -5.10 5.84 4.46
N TYR A 299 -5.26 5.33 5.68
CA TYR A 299 -4.26 4.47 6.32
C TYR A 299 -4.90 3.46 7.29
N CYS A 300 -4.19 2.36 7.51
CA CYS A 300 -4.52 1.31 8.47
C CYS A 300 -4.04 1.67 9.87
N GLY A 301 -4.87 1.32 10.87
CA GLY A 301 -4.57 1.50 12.28
C GLY A 301 -3.87 0.28 12.88
N ASN A 302 -4.12 0.08 14.18
CA ASN A 302 -3.48 -0.94 15.01
C ASN A 302 -3.54 -2.35 14.40
N THR A 303 -2.51 -3.14 14.71
CA THR A 303 -2.39 -4.55 14.30
C THR A 303 -2.58 -4.72 12.79
N TYR A 304 -1.86 -3.89 12.02
CA TYR A 304 -1.89 -3.92 10.56
C TYR A 304 -3.30 -3.74 10.00
N GLY A 305 -4.12 -2.86 10.59
CA GLY A 305 -5.51 -2.66 10.19
C GLY A 305 -6.43 -3.81 10.56
N LEU A 306 -6.23 -4.49 11.70
CA LEU A 306 -7.07 -5.62 12.13
C LEU A 306 -8.57 -5.32 12.06
N THR A 307 -8.97 -4.09 12.38
CA THR A 307 -10.39 -3.71 12.43
C THR A 307 -10.75 -2.49 11.61
N THR A 308 -9.82 -1.56 11.36
CA THR A 308 -10.17 -0.21 10.91
C THR A 308 -9.11 0.40 9.99
N ILE A 309 -9.58 1.08 8.93
CA ILE A 309 -8.84 2.16 8.25
C ILE A 309 -9.50 3.50 8.59
N GLY A 310 -8.69 4.54 8.57
CA GLY A 310 -9.15 5.91 8.75
C GLY A 310 -8.53 6.84 7.74
N TYR A 311 -8.83 8.12 7.91
CA TYR A 311 -8.31 9.15 7.01
C TYR A 311 -7.88 10.41 7.74
N ALA A 312 -6.94 11.12 7.11
CA ALA A 312 -6.47 12.42 7.49
C ALA A 312 -6.45 13.35 6.27
N ILE A 313 -6.56 14.65 6.52
CA ILE A 313 -6.47 15.69 5.49
C ILE A 313 -5.22 16.52 5.74
N ARG A 314 -4.49 16.87 4.69
CA ARG A 314 -3.30 17.72 4.79
C ARG A 314 -3.68 19.10 5.32
N ALA A 315 -2.93 19.61 6.30
CA ALA A 315 -3.33 20.80 7.06
C ALA A 315 -3.29 22.12 6.27
N ASN A 316 -2.47 22.20 5.22
CA ASN A 316 -2.21 23.43 4.47
C ASN A 316 -2.87 23.47 3.09
N ASP A 317 -3.73 22.50 2.79
CA ASP A 317 -4.47 22.50 1.54
C ASP A 317 -5.70 23.40 1.70
N GLY A 318 -5.65 24.59 1.10
CA GLY A 318 -6.72 25.59 1.14
C GLY A 318 -6.52 26.75 2.13
N ALA A 319 -5.29 27.22 2.33
CA ALA A 319 -5.03 28.59 2.78
C ALA A 319 -5.03 29.56 1.60
#